data_AF-A0A662A0K0-F1
#
_entry.id   AF-A0A662A0K0-F1
#
_cell.length_a   1.000
_cell.length_b   1.000
_cell.length_c   1.000
_cell.angle_alpha   90.00
_cell.angle_beta   90.00
_cell.angle_gamma   90.00
#
_symmetry.space_group_name_H-M   'P 1'
#
loop_
_entity.id
_entity.type
_entity.pdbx_description
1 polymer ?
#
loop_
_entity_poly.entity_id
_entity_poly.type
_entity_poly.pdbx_seq_one_letter_code
_entity_poly.pdbx_strand_id
1 'polypeptide(L)'
;AGALNESNVGITIADDIFHFSPACDAILESSKFGQLNNFIRFTRTSLNIVTISFIISFLYNIGGLYFAVQGMLTPVIAAILMPISSVSVVAFATASISYFAKRRLR
;
A
#
# COMPACT_ATOMS: atom_id res chain seq x y z
N ALA A 1 -3.43 27.08 10.45
CA ALA A 1 -2.69 26.01 9.74
C ALA A 1 -1.37 25.60 10.42
N GLY A 2 -0.78 26.38 11.36
CA GLY A 2 0.53 26.05 11.96
C GLY A 2 0.65 24.65 12.56
N ALA A 3 -0.29 24.24 13.42
CA ALA A 3 -0.27 22.89 14.02
C ALA A 3 -0.45 21.74 13.01
N LEU A 4 -1.11 22.01 11.87
CA LEU A 4 -1.33 21.02 10.81
C LEU A 4 -0.06 20.84 9.97
N ASN A 5 0.65 21.94 9.69
CA ASN A 5 1.96 21.92 9.03
C ASN A 5 3.08 21.31 9.89
N GLU A 6 3.00 21.42 11.21
CA GLU A 6 3.98 20.82 12.14
C GLU A 6 3.71 19.33 12.42
N SER A 7 2.55 18.81 12.03
CA SER A 7 2.18 17.41 12.26
C SER A 7 2.80 16.49 11.21
N ASN A 8 3.14 15.25 11.58
CA ASN A 8 3.60 14.26 10.60
C ASN A 8 2.51 13.82 9.60
N VAL A 9 1.24 13.92 10.01
CA VAL A 9 0.06 13.65 9.19
C VAL A 9 -1.07 14.56 9.66
N GLY A 10 -1.51 15.50 8.82
CA GLY A 10 -2.62 16.41 9.09
C GLY A 10 -3.93 15.92 8.47
N ILE A 11 -4.93 15.62 9.29
CA ILE A 11 -6.28 15.24 8.84
C ILE A 11 -7.27 16.36 9.17
N THR A 12 -7.86 16.97 8.14
CA THR A 12 -8.91 17.98 8.28
C THR A 12 -10.28 17.31 8.28
N ILE A 13 -11.19 17.74 9.17
CA ILE A 13 -12.58 17.28 9.17
C ILE A 13 -13.45 18.36 8.51
N ALA A 14 -14.27 18.00 7.54
CA ALA A 14 -15.14 18.95 6.83
C ALA A 14 -16.54 18.38 6.59
N ASP A 15 -17.57 19.22 6.71
CA ASP A 15 -18.94 18.92 6.28
C ASP A 15 -19.12 19.08 4.76
N ASP A 16 -18.33 19.97 4.14
CA ASP A 16 -18.31 20.22 2.71
C ASP A 16 -16.85 20.29 2.22
N ILE A 17 -16.49 19.38 1.31
CA ILE A 17 -15.11 19.13 0.87
C ILE A 17 -14.60 20.28 -0.03
N PHE A 18 -15.49 21.14 -0.54
CA PHE A 18 -15.17 22.11 -1.59
C PHE A 18 -14.56 23.44 -1.12
N HIS A 19 -14.51 23.74 0.19
CA HIS A 19 -14.12 25.09 0.65
C HIS A 19 -12.84 25.22 1.48
N PHE A 20 -12.08 24.15 1.76
CA PHE A 20 -10.84 24.25 2.54
C PHE A 20 -9.80 23.18 2.16
N SER A 21 -8.68 23.58 1.54
CA SER A 21 -7.51 22.71 1.31
C SER A 21 -6.12 23.38 1.37
N PRO A 22 -5.77 24.29 2.30
CA PRO A 22 -4.45 24.93 2.19
C PRO A 22 -3.29 24.11 2.80
N ALA A 23 -3.53 23.11 3.68
CA ALA A 23 -2.46 22.55 4.52
C ALA A 23 -2.77 21.19 5.20
N CYS A 24 -3.31 20.18 4.50
CA CYS A 24 -3.56 18.85 5.09
C CYS A 24 -3.29 17.69 4.12
N ASP A 25 -2.88 16.54 4.66
CA ASP A 25 -2.59 15.30 3.90
C ASP A 25 -3.85 14.51 3.56
N ALA A 26 -4.90 14.65 4.39
CA ALA A 26 -6.18 13.99 4.17
C ALA A 26 -7.36 14.87 4.65
N ILE A 27 -8.50 14.70 3.98
CA ILE A 27 -9.77 15.29 4.37
C ILE A 27 -10.72 14.15 4.73
N LEU A 28 -11.32 14.23 5.93
CA LEU A 28 -12.30 13.29 6.43
C LEU A 28 -13.66 13.98 6.51
N GLU A 29 -14.66 13.40 5.88
CA GLU A 29 -16.04 13.85 6.03
C GLU A 29 -16.48 13.71 7.49
N SER A 30 -17.08 14.75 8.06
CA SER A 30 -17.54 14.77 9.46
C SER A 30 -18.45 13.58 9.81
N SER A 31 -19.31 13.17 8.87
CA SER A 31 -20.21 12.02 8.97
C SER A 31 -19.47 10.69 9.18
N LYS A 32 -18.18 10.62 8.80
CA LYS A 32 -17.30 9.45 8.92
C LYS A 32 -16.29 9.57 10.05
N PHE A 33 -16.30 10.63 10.85
CA PHE A 33 -15.35 10.83 11.95
C PHE A 33 -15.34 9.65 12.95
N GLY A 34 -16.50 9.06 13.22
CA GLY A 34 -16.61 7.86 14.07
C GLY A 34 -15.85 6.63 13.55
N GLN A 35 -15.48 6.60 12.26
CA GLN A 35 -14.71 5.53 11.63
C GLN A 35 -13.20 5.80 11.60
N LEU A 36 -12.73 6.94 12.11
CA LEU A 36 -11.31 7.33 12.09
C LEU A 36 -10.40 6.23 12.67
N ASN A 37 -10.79 5.62 13.78
CA ASN A 37 -10.03 4.51 14.38
C ASN A 37 -9.94 3.28 13.44
N ASN A 38 -11.01 3.00 12.68
CA ASN A 38 -11.00 1.92 11.69
C ASN A 38 -10.08 2.24 10.52
N PHE A 39 -10.06 3.49 10.04
CA PHE A 39 -9.11 3.93 9.01
C PHE A 39 -7.66 3.80 9.49
N ILE A 40 -7.33 4.27 10.69
CA ILE A 40 -5.97 4.15 11.26
C ILE A 40 -5.56 2.67 11.41
N ARG A 41 -6.48 1.82 11.91
CA ARG A 41 -6.24 0.37 12.00
C ARG A 41 -6.07 -0.28 10.64
N PHE A 42 -6.81 0.17 9.63
CA PHE A 42 -6.68 -0.32 8.27
C PHE A 42 -5.33 0.06 7.68
N THR A 43 -4.84 1.29 7.89
CA THR A 43 -3.49 1.71 7.47
C THR A 43 -2.40 0.78 7.98
N ARG A 44 -2.47 0.35 9.25
CA ARG A 44 -1.51 -0.62 9.80
C ARG A 44 -1.58 -1.98 9.11
N THR A 45 -2.78 -2.45 8.78
CA THR A 45 -2.95 -3.69 8.00
C THR A 45 -2.41 -3.53 6.57
N SER A 46 -2.65 -2.40 5.92
CA SER A 46 -2.11 -2.10 4.59
C SER A 46 -0.59 -2.07 4.58
N LEU A 47 0.05 -1.49 5.61
CA LEU A 47 1.50 -1.53 5.76
C LEU A 47 2.03 -2.97 5.90
N ASN A 48 1.35 -3.82 6.66
CA ASN A 48 1.73 -5.23 6.75
C ASN A 48 1.61 -5.97 5.41
N ILE A 49 0.57 -5.67 4.61
CA ILE A 49 0.41 -6.24 3.27
C ILE A 49 1.57 -5.80 2.38
N VAL A 50 1.96 -4.52 2.42
CA VAL A 50 3.13 -4.01 1.68
C VAL A 50 4.41 -4.72 2.09
N THR A 51 4.64 -4.93 3.39
CA THR A 51 5.81 -5.69 3.87
C THR A 51 5.82 -7.12 3.35
N ILE A 52 4.67 -7.81 3.33
CA ILE A 52 4.58 -9.17 2.77
C ILE A 52 4.81 -9.16 1.25
N SER A 53 4.26 -8.18 0.53
CA SER A 53 4.53 -7.96 -0.89
C SER A 53 6.02 -7.80 -1.17
N PHE A 54 6.76 -7.07 -0.32
CA PHE A 54 8.21 -6.97 -0.41
C PHE A 54 8.90 -8.32 -0.19
N ILE A 55 8.46 -9.12 0.77
CA ILE A 55 9.00 -10.47 0.99
C ILE A 55 8.79 -11.34 -0.25
N ILE A 56 7.59 -11.32 -0.86
CA ILE A 56 7.31 -12.05 -2.10
C ILE A 56 8.24 -11.61 -3.23
N SER A 57 8.40 -10.29 -3.42
CA SER A 57 9.32 -9.76 -4.42
C SER A 57 10.76 -10.21 -4.16
N PHE A 58 11.20 -10.22 -2.90
CA PHE A 58 12.53 -10.64 -2.52
C PHE A 58 12.78 -12.12 -2.85
N LEU A 59 11.79 -12.99 -2.63
CA LEU A 59 11.88 -14.41 -2.99
C LEU A 59 12.06 -14.62 -4.50
N TYR A 60 11.32 -13.88 -5.34
CA TYR A 60 11.52 -13.94 -6.79
C TYR A 60 12.92 -13.44 -7.20
N ASN A 61 13.41 -12.39 -6.57
CA ASN A 61 14.76 -11.87 -6.81
C ASN A 61 15.85 -12.86 -6.38
N ILE A 62 15.69 -13.55 -5.24
CA ILE A 62 16.61 -14.63 -4.83
C ILE A 62 16.61 -15.75 -5.88
N GLY A 63 15.43 -16.14 -6.38
CA GLY A 63 15.33 -17.12 -7.47
C GLY A 63 16.09 -16.67 -8.72
N GLY A 64 15.94 -15.42 -9.12
CA GLY A 64 16.69 -14.83 -10.24
C GLY A 64 18.20 -14.82 -9.99
N LEU A 65 18.62 -14.45 -8.78
CA LEU A 65 20.01 -14.45 -8.36
C LEU A 65 20.62 -15.85 -8.37
N TYR A 66 19.87 -16.87 -7.95
CA TYR A 66 20.29 -18.26 -7.99
C TYR A 66 20.65 -18.70 -9.42
N PHE A 67 19.79 -18.41 -10.40
CA PHE A 67 20.09 -18.68 -11.82
C PHE A 67 21.26 -17.83 -12.34
N ALA A 68 21.40 -16.60 -11.86
CA ALA A 68 22.49 -15.70 -12.26
C ALA A 68 23.86 -16.20 -11.80
N VAL A 69 23.98 -16.60 -10.53
CA VAL A 69 25.24 -17.10 -9.94
C VAL A 69 25.69 -18.40 -10.61
N GLN A 70 24.76 -19.23 -11.09
CA GLN A 70 25.08 -20.45 -11.85
C GLN A 70 25.45 -20.19 -13.33
N GLY A 71 25.37 -18.95 -13.81
CA GLY A 71 25.55 -18.62 -15.22
C GLY A 71 24.41 -19.12 -16.13
N MET A 72 23.28 -19.51 -15.54
CA MET A 72 22.12 -20.07 -16.26
C MET A 72 21.04 -19.02 -16.56
N LEU A 73 21.22 -17.77 -16.12
CA LEU A 73 20.26 -16.69 -16.38
C LEU A 73 20.29 -16.30 -17.87
N THR A 74 19.39 -16.88 -18.65
CA THR A 74 19.19 -16.52 -20.06
C THR A 74 18.22 -15.35 -20.21
N PRO A 75 18.25 -14.63 -21.34
CA PRO A 75 17.28 -13.58 -21.64
C PRO A 75 15.82 -14.04 -21.53
N VAL A 76 15.55 -15.30 -21.89
CA VAL A 76 14.20 -15.90 -21.81
C VAL A 76 13.76 -16.07 -20.36
N ILE A 77 14.64 -16.56 -19.48
CA ILE A 77 14.33 -16.71 -18.05
C ILE A 77 14.04 -15.34 -17.43
N ALA A 78 14.88 -14.33 -17.72
CA ALA A 78 14.66 -12.98 -17.23
C ALA A 78 13.33 -12.37 -17.73
N ALA A 79 13.01 -12.57 -19.01
CA ALA A 79 11.80 -12.06 -19.63
C ALA A 79 10.51 -12.68 -19.06
N ILE A 80 10.57 -13.89 -18.48
CA ILE A 80 9.42 -14.55 -17.86
C ILE A 80 9.37 -14.26 -16.35
N LEU A 81 10.51 -14.36 -15.67
CA LEU A 81 10.60 -14.23 -14.21
C LEU A 81 10.21 -12.83 -13.74
N MET A 82 10.64 -11.78 -14.46
CA MET A 82 10.40 -10.40 -14.06
C MET A 82 8.91 -10.02 -14.11
N PRO A 83 8.16 -10.29 -15.21
CA PRO A 83 6.72 -10.08 -15.22
C PRO A 83 5.97 -10.88 -14.16
N ILE A 84 6.32 -12.16 -13.96
CA ILE A 84 5.67 -13.01 -12.95
C ILE A 84 5.84 -12.40 -11.55
N SER A 85 7.06 -11.97 -11.20
CA SER A 85 7.33 -11.31 -9.91
C SER A 85 6.40 -10.10 -9.68
N SER A 86 6.31 -9.19 -10.64
CA SER A 86 5.49 -7.98 -10.55
C SER A 86 3.98 -8.31 -10.47
N VAL A 87 3.50 -9.18 -11.37
CA VAL A 87 2.07 -9.58 -11.41
C VAL A 87 1.67 -10.25 -10.09
N SER A 88 2.50 -11.13 -9.55
CA SER A 88 2.25 -11.79 -8.26
C SER A 88 2.12 -10.78 -7.12
N VAL A 89 3.02 -9.79 -7.05
CA VAL A 89 2.99 -8.75 -6.02
C VAL A 89 1.74 -7.89 -6.13
N VAL A 90 1.40 -7.43 -7.34
CA VAL A 90 0.23 -6.58 -7.59
C VAL A 90 -1.07 -7.35 -7.33
N ALA A 91 -1.17 -8.59 -7.78
CA ALA A 91 -2.33 -9.44 -7.55
C ALA A 91 -2.54 -9.70 -6.05
N PHE A 92 -1.48 -10.05 -5.33
CA PHE A 92 -1.53 -10.26 -3.89
C PHE A 92 -1.94 -9.00 -3.13
N ALA A 93 -1.31 -7.85 -3.44
CA ALA A 93 -1.63 -6.58 -2.80
C ALA A 93 -3.10 -6.19 -3.03
N THR A 94 -3.55 -6.25 -4.29
CA THR A 94 -4.92 -5.89 -4.68
C THR A 94 -5.95 -6.79 -4.01
N ALA A 95 -5.76 -8.11 -4.05
CA ALA A 95 -6.66 -9.07 -3.44
C ALA A 95 -6.73 -8.90 -1.93
N SER A 96 -5.57 -8.77 -1.27
CA SER A 96 -5.48 -8.61 0.18
C SER A 96 -6.12 -7.30 0.65
N ILE A 97 -5.79 -6.18 0.01
CA ILE A 97 -6.36 -4.87 0.34
C ILE A 97 -7.88 -4.90 0.17
N SER A 98 -8.39 -5.41 -0.96
CA SER A 98 -9.83 -5.51 -1.23
C SER A 98 -10.55 -6.37 -0.19
N TYR A 99 -9.94 -7.49 0.21
CA TYR A 99 -10.49 -8.38 1.23
C TYR A 99 -10.55 -7.73 2.63
N PHE A 100 -9.45 -7.10 3.07
CA PHE A 100 -9.41 -6.47 4.40
C PHE A 100 -10.24 -5.19 4.46
N ALA A 101 -10.31 -4.42 3.37
CA ALA A 101 -11.16 -3.23 3.28
C ALA A 101 -12.63 -3.60 3.49
N LYS A 102 -13.12 -4.66 2.80
CA LYS A 102 -14.50 -5.13 2.97
C LYS A 102 -14.84 -5.61 4.37
N ARG A 103 -13.86 -6.07 5.15
CA ARG A 103 -14.06 -6.57 6.51
C ARG A 103 -13.97 -5.49 7.59
N ARG A 104 -13.24 -4.40 7.34
CA ARG A 104 -12.94 -3.39 8.37
C ARG A 104 -13.51 -2.00 8.11
N LEU A 105 -13.85 -1.69 6.86
CA LEU A 105 -14.36 -0.37 6.43
C LEU A 105 -15.80 -0.41 5.91
N ARG A 106 -16.45 -1.58 5.94
CA ARG A 106 -17.91 -1.72 5.79
C ARG A 106 -18.55 -1.76 7.17
#